data_AF-R1F256-F1
#
_entry.id   AF-R1F256-F1
#
_cell.length_a   1.000
_cell.length_b   1.000
_cell.length_c   1.000
_cell.angle_alpha   90.00
_cell.angle_beta   90.00
_cell.angle_gamma   90.00
#
_symmetry.space_group_name_H-M   'P 1'
#
loop_
_entity.id
_entity.type
_entity.pdbx_description
1 polymer ?
#
loop_
_entity_poly.entity_id
_entity_poly.type
_entity_poly.pdbx_seq_one_letter_code
_entity_poly.pdbx_strand_id
1 'polypeptide(L)'
;MSANIITLEQDIVVTHLTQPVYLVGEDGSLRQLAEGDAIAKGAQVTSPAGGSIGAGALQIPLPVADINPDQLASAEEGQQLALNQQPAPGGISDEIAALQSAILDGVDPTKAFEASAAGGAPAAGGGVAGGSGNGGFIVVDRNADSTLAQSGFDTNEPATRALLREALPGAEDTRPQDVIAPQISVSAPDNTNDTTPTLTGSTDAPVGSTVTLIVTDANGNQQTLTTTVNPDGTFSVDVTTPLADGPYTVAANVTDPAGNTGTATDDGSVDSTAPDLAIALDANITADDVINAAEAGQQIPVSGTVTGEFNEGD
;
A
#
# COMPACT_ATOMS: atom_id res chain seq x y z
N MET A 1 45.01 0.35 -41.66
CA MET A 1 44.68 -0.92 -40.99
C MET A 1 43.32 -0.71 -40.36
N SER A 2 42.34 -1.56 -40.68
CA SER A 2 40.98 -1.39 -40.15
C SER A 2 41.00 -1.78 -38.68
N ALA A 3 40.77 -0.83 -37.78
CA ALA A 3 40.60 -1.14 -36.37
C ALA A 3 39.39 -2.06 -36.22
N ASN A 4 39.55 -3.19 -35.54
CA ASN A 4 38.44 -4.11 -35.26
C ASN A 4 37.56 -3.50 -34.17
N ILE A 5 36.66 -2.60 -34.58
CA ILE A 5 35.74 -1.87 -33.72
C ILE A 5 34.39 -2.59 -33.72
N ILE A 6 33.80 -2.75 -32.54
CA ILE A 6 32.44 -3.26 -32.37
C ILE A 6 31.51 -2.08 -32.06
N THR A 7 30.38 -2.01 -32.77
CA THR A 7 29.28 -1.10 -32.45
C THR A 7 28.30 -1.82 -31.53
N LEU A 8 27.91 -1.19 -30.43
CA LEU A 8 26.95 -1.78 -29.49
C LEU A 8 25.52 -1.63 -30.02
N GLU A 9 24.76 -2.72 -30.01
CA GLU A 9 23.38 -2.73 -30.52
C GLU A 9 22.33 -2.30 -29.48
N GLN A 10 22.75 -2.09 -28.23
CA GLN A 10 21.90 -1.71 -27.10
C GLN A 10 22.71 -0.99 -26.01
N ASP A 11 22.00 -0.29 -25.11
CA ASP A 11 22.60 0.32 -23.94
C ASP A 11 23.05 -0.76 -22.96
N ILE A 12 24.30 -0.67 -22.48
CA ILE A 12 24.86 -1.62 -21.52
C ILE A 12 25.53 -0.90 -20.36
N VAL A 13 25.48 -1.52 -19.19
CA VAL A 13 26.34 -1.15 -18.05
C VAL A 13 27.41 -2.21 -17.93
N VAL A 14 28.67 -1.79 -17.91
CA VAL A 14 29.81 -2.70 -17.81
C VAL A 14 29.82 -3.31 -16.41
N THR A 15 29.60 -4.61 -16.30
CA THR A 15 29.66 -5.33 -15.01
C THR A 15 30.95 -6.11 -14.84
N HIS A 16 31.65 -6.42 -15.94
CA HIS A 16 32.95 -7.09 -15.87
C HIS A 16 33.80 -6.86 -17.13
N LEU A 17 35.12 -6.72 -16.97
CA LEU A 17 36.08 -6.63 -18.08
C LEU A 17 37.21 -7.65 -17.93
N THR A 18 37.49 -8.41 -18.99
CA THR A 18 38.58 -9.42 -18.98
C THR A 18 39.92 -8.90 -19.47
N GLN A 19 39.94 -7.74 -20.15
CA GLN A 19 41.09 -7.03 -20.69
C GLN A 19 40.74 -5.53 -20.80
N PRO A 20 41.72 -4.61 -20.96
CA PRO A 20 41.45 -3.19 -21.19
C PRO A 20 40.61 -2.96 -22.46
N VAL A 21 39.48 -2.26 -22.31
CA VAL A 21 38.59 -1.90 -23.42
C VAL A 21 38.50 -0.39 -23.50
N TYR A 22 38.45 0.14 -24.72
CA TYR A 22 38.39 1.57 -24.99
C TYR A 22 37.13 1.91 -25.78
N LEU A 23 36.45 2.97 -25.36
CA LEU A 23 35.43 3.66 -26.13
C LEU A 23 36.11 4.54 -27.18
N VAL A 24 35.64 4.47 -28.42
CA VAL A 24 36.14 5.26 -29.54
C VAL A 24 35.24 6.48 -29.71
N GLY A 25 35.81 7.67 -29.54
CA GLY A 25 35.15 8.95 -29.80
C GLY A 25 35.01 9.22 -31.31
N GLU A 26 34.12 10.14 -31.68
CA GLU A 26 33.90 10.54 -33.08
C GLU A 26 35.14 11.17 -33.73
N ASP A 27 36.04 11.74 -32.92
CA ASP A 27 37.33 12.31 -33.30
C ASP A 27 38.46 11.27 -33.37
N GLY A 28 38.16 10.00 -33.10
CA GLY A 28 39.12 8.90 -33.02
C GLY A 28 39.83 8.79 -31.68
N SER A 29 39.55 9.66 -30.71
CA SER A 29 40.11 9.56 -29.36
C SER A 29 39.65 8.29 -28.65
N LEU A 30 40.49 7.77 -27.76
CA LEU A 30 40.21 6.57 -26.99
C LEU A 30 40.02 6.93 -25.52
N ARG A 31 38.92 6.46 -24.93
CA ARG A 31 38.68 6.52 -23.47
C ARG A 31 38.62 5.10 -22.92
N GLN A 32 39.50 4.75 -22.00
CA GLN A 32 39.44 3.45 -21.33
C GLN A 32 38.16 3.33 -20.50
N LEU A 33 37.48 2.19 -20.63
CA LEU A 33 36.29 1.84 -19.89
C LEU A 33 36.64 1.18 -18.56
N ALA A 34 35.82 1.44 -17.54
CA ALA A 34 35.88 0.78 -16.24
C ALA A 34 34.58 0.01 -15.96
N GLU A 35 34.63 -0.92 -15.00
CA GLU A 35 33.41 -1.55 -14.49
C GLU A 35 32.52 -0.47 -13.83
N GLY A 36 31.22 -0.52 -14.10
CA GLY A 36 30.24 0.50 -13.72
C GLY A 36 29.94 1.54 -14.80
N ASP A 37 30.76 1.65 -15.86
CA ASP A 37 30.50 2.60 -16.95
C ASP A 37 29.25 2.20 -17.74
N ALA A 38 28.38 3.18 -18.02
CA ALA A 38 27.26 3.03 -18.94
C ALA A 38 27.71 3.39 -20.36
N ILE A 39 27.44 2.51 -21.31
CA ILE A 39 27.75 2.69 -22.72
C ILE A 39 26.46 2.67 -23.53
N ALA A 40 26.21 3.74 -24.27
CA ALA A 40 24.99 3.89 -25.05
C ALA A 40 24.98 3.00 -26.30
N LYS A 41 23.77 2.67 -26.76
CA LYS A 41 23.53 2.05 -28.07
C LYS A 41 24.17 2.87 -29.18
N GLY A 42 24.85 2.20 -30.11
CA GLY A 42 25.55 2.81 -31.23
C GLY A 42 26.97 3.25 -30.91
N ALA A 43 27.40 3.15 -29.65
CA ALA A 43 28.78 3.43 -29.27
C ALA A 43 29.75 2.40 -29.83
N GLN A 44 30.96 2.87 -30.14
CA GLN A 44 32.02 2.07 -30.73
C GLN A 44 33.07 1.72 -29.68
N VAL A 45 33.41 0.43 -29.57
CA VAL A 45 34.37 -0.09 -28.60
C VAL A 45 35.46 -0.92 -29.27
N THR A 46 36.66 -0.91 -28.70
CA THR A 46 37.83 -1.62 -29.21
C THR A 46 38.72 -2.12 -28.08
N SER A 47 39.56 -3.13 -28.34
CA SER A 47 40.55 -3.62 -27.39
C SER A 47 41.88 -3.99 -28.08
N PRO A 48 43.03 -3.50 -27.60
CA PRO A 48 44.34 -3.84 -28.14
C PRO A 48 44.79 -5.26 -27.82
N ALA A 49 44.22 -5.90 -26.79
CA ALA A 49 44.56 -7.27 -26.36
C ALA A 49 43.43 -8.27 -26.63
N GLY A 50 42.32 -7.82 -27.24
CA GLY A 50 41.05 -8.57 -27.29
C GLY A 50 40.39 -8.63 -25.92
N GLY A 51 39.39 -9.49 -25.72
CA GLY A 51 38.75 -9.70 -24.42
C GLY A 51 37.23 -9.76 -24.53
N SER A 52 36.53 -9.32 -23.48
CA SER A 52 35.07 -9.26 -23.48
C SER A 52 34.53 -8.21 -22.52
N ILE A 53 33.42 -7.57 -22.91
CA ILE A 53 32.60 -6.73 -22.03
C ILE A 53 31.47 -7.58 -21.46
N GLY A 54 31.42 -7.71 -20.14
CA GLY A 54 30.28 -8.28 -19.43
C GLY A 54 29.25 -7.20 -19.09
N ALA A 55 27.98 -7.50 -19.31
CA ALA A 55 26.82 -6.70 -18.90
C ALA A 55 25.75 -7.62 -18.31
N GLY A 56 25.82 -7.89 -17.01
CA GLY A 56 24.99 -8.91 -16.35
C GLY A 56 25.32 -10.32 -16.86
N ALA A 57 24.34 -11.02 -17.42
CA ALA A 57 24.52 -12.35 -18.04
C ALA A 57 25.02 -12.28 -19.50
N LEU A 58 25.07 -11.09 -20.10
CA LEU A 58 25.54 -10.90 -21.47
C LEU A 58 27.04 -10.71 -21.51
N GLN A 59 27.73 -11.42 -22.41
CA GLN A 59 29.16 -11.26 -22.63
C GLN A 59 29.42 -10.98 -24.10
N ILE A 60 29.99 -9.81 -24.39
CA ILE A 60 30.29 -9.33 -25.74
C ILE A 60 31.79 -9.56 -25.99
N PRO A 61 32.19 -10.56 -26.80
CA PRO A 61 33.58 -10.79 -27.11
C PRO A 61 34.13 -9.71 -28.04
N LEU A 62 35.33 -9.21 -27.73
CA LEU A 62 36.07 -8.23 -28.50
C LEU A 62 37.28 -8.91 -29.16
N PRO A 63 37.41 -8.85 -30.50
CA PRO A 63 38.62 -9.30 -31.18
C PRO A 63 39.78 -8.36 -30.86
N VAL A 64 41.00 -8.87 -31.05
CA VAL A 64 42.22 -8.05 -30.96
C VAL A 64 42.19 -6.99 -32.07
N ALA A 65 42.40 -5.73 -31.70
CA ALA A 65 42.49 -4.61 -32.63
C ALA A 65 43.91 -4.03 -32.66
N ASP A 66 44.43 -3.77 -33.86
CA ASP A 66 45.69 -3.04 -34.04
C ASP A 66 45.46 -1.54 -33.80
N ILE A 67 45.70 -1.09 -32.56
CA ILE A 67 45.54 0.31 -32.15
C ILE A 67 46.88 1.05 -32.25
N ASN A 68 46.85 2.31 -32.71
CA ASN A 68 48.05 3.16 -32.75
C ASN A 68 48.59 3.38 -31.31
N PRO A 69 49.87 3.05 -31.01
CA PRO A 69 50.46 3.24 -29.69
C PRO A 69 50.38 4.68 -29.16
N ASP A 70 50.46 5.68 -30.04
CA ASP A 70 50.39 7.10 -29.63
C ASP A 70 48.99 7.48 -29.13
N GLN A 71 47.94 6.86 -29.69
CA GLN A 71 46.55 7.04 -29.26
C GLN A 71 46.27 6.32 -27.93
N LEU A 72 46.91 5.17 -27.73
CA LEU A 72 46.82 4.39 -26.48
C LEU A 72 47.49 5.14 -25.32
N ALA A 73 48.71 5.66 -25.55
CA ALA A 73 49.43 6.45 -24.55
C ALA A 73 48.67 7.72 -24.13
N SER A 74 48.05 8.41 -25.11
CA SER A 74 47.22 9.60 -24.84
C SER A 74 45.97 9.27 -23.98
N ALA A 75 45.40 8.07 -24.15
CA ALA A 75 44.27 7.60 -23.36
C ALA A 75 44.68 7.28 -21.91
N GLU A 76 45.84 6.65 -21.73
CA GLU A 76 46.41 6.33 -20.41
C GLU A 76 46.83 7.60 -19.64
N GLU A 77 47.41 8.60 -20.33
CA GLU A 77 47.75 9.91 -19.75
C GLU A 77 46.51 10.70 -19.28
N GLY A 78 45.43 10.68 -20.07
CA GLY A 78 44.14 11.27 -19.68
C GLY A 78 43.53 10.65 -18.43
N GLN A 79 43.76 9.35 -18.22
CA GLN A 79 43.27 8.61 -17.05
C GLN A 79 44.09 8.94 -15.79
N GLN A 80 45.41 9.08 -15.92
CA GLN A 80 46.28 9.52 -14.82
C GLN A 80 45.96 10.95 -14.36
N LEU A 81 45.59 11.84 -15.29
CA LEU A 81 45.14 13.22 -14.98
C LEU A 81 43.77 13.27 -14.28
N ALA A 82 42.88 12.31 -14.57
CA ALA A 82 41.60 12.16 -13.88
C ALA A 82 41.76 11.55 -12.48
N LEU A 83 42.65 10.57 -12.33
CA LEU A 83 42.98 9.94 -11.03
C LEU A 83 43.73 10.89 -10.09
N ASN A 84 44.58 11.78 -10.63
CA ASN A 84 45.32 12.78 -9.84
C ASN A 84 44.46 14.00 -9.43
N GLN A 85 43.23 14.10 -9.93
CA GLN A 85 42.22 15.08 -9.49
C GLN A 85 41.20 14.47 -8.51
N GLN A 86 41.41 13.22 -8.10
CA GLN A 86 40.59 12.57 -7.09
C GLN A 86 41.07 12.97 -5.68
N PRO A 87 40.17 13.32 -4.73
CA PRO A 87 40.57 13.58 -3.35
C PRO A 87 41.24 12.34 -2.73
N ALA A 88 42.11 12.57 -1.75
CA ALA A 88 42.81 11.54 -0.97
C ALA A 88 41.86 10.42 -0.45
N PRO A 89 42.37 9.21 -0.11
CA PRO A 89 41.54 8.02 0.05
C PRO A 89 40.59 8.17 1.24
N GLY A 90 39.31 8.29 0.90
CA GLY A 90 38.15 8.45 1.77
C GLY A 90 36.94 8.82 0.89
N GLY A 91 36.82 8.11 -0.24
CA GLY A 91 35.98 8.51 -1.36
C GLY A 91 34.49 8.50 -1.05
N ILE A 92 33.75 9.21 -1.89
CA ILE A 92 32.30 9.51 -1.87
C ILE A 92 31.39 8.35 -1.38
N SER A 93 31.79 7.08 -1.55
CA SER A 93 31.09 5.92 -0.96
C SER A 93 31.00 5.95 0.57
N ASP A 94 32.07 6.34 1.26
CA ASP A 94 32.09 6.40 2.73
C ASP A 94 31.22 7.55 3.24
N GLU A 95 31.16 8.65 2.48
CA GLU A 95 30.31 9.81 2.76
C GLU A 95 28.83 9.51 2.52
N ILE A 96 28.50 8.76 1.46
CA ILE A 96 27.13 8.29 1.20
C ILE A 96 26.69 7.31 2.28
N ALA A 97 27.56 6.39 2.71
CA ALA A 97 27.26 5.45 3.79
C ALA A 97 27.03 6.17 5.13
N ALA A 98 27.86 7.19 5.43
CA ALA A 98 27.70 8.03 6.62
C ALA A 98 26.40 8.84 6.59
N LEU A 99 26.02 9.37 5.42
CA LEU A 99 24.75 10.08 5.22
C LEU A 99 23.54 9.16 5.40
N GLN A 100 23.60 7.94 4.84
CA GLN A 100 22.54 6.95 4.95
C GLN A 100 22.34 6.48 6.40
N SER A 101 23.43 6.28 7.15
CA SER A 101 23.33 5.94 8.58
C SER A 101 22.72 7.08 9.39
N ALA A 102 23.13 8.33 9.17
CA ALA A 102 22.57 9.48 9.88
C ALA A 102 21.07 9.66 9.63
N ILE A 103 20.60 9.46 8.39
CA ILE A 103 19.17 9.50 8.04
C ILE A 103 18.40 8.37 8.74
N LEU A 104 18.94 7.15 8.74
CA LEU A 104 18.27 5.98 9.32
C LEU A 104 18.19 6.04 10.85
N ASP A 105 19.20 6.62 11.49
CA ASP A 105 19.27 6.81 12.94
C ASP A 105 18.59 8.12 13.41
N GLY A 106 18.04 8.93 12.49
CA GLY A 106 17.37 10.19 12.78
C GLY A 106 18.29 11.30 13.31
N VAL A 107 19.59 11.20 13.07
CA VAL A 107 20.61 12.17 13.47
C VAL A 107 20.78 13.22 12.36
N ASP A 108 21.13 14.46 12.72
CA ASP A 108 21.36 15.54 11.77
C ASP A 108 22.50 15.17 10.78
N PRO A 109 22.19 14.99 9.48
CA PRO A 109 23.16 14.56 8.49
C PRO A 109 24.24 15.61 8.18
N THR A 110 24.03 16.87 8.57
CA THR A 110 25.01 17.94 8.31
C THR A 110 26.28 17.78 9.16
N LYS A 111 26.17 17.12 10.32
CA LYS A 111 27.30 16.85 11.23
C LYS A 111 28.28 15.82 10.71
N ALA A 112 27.84 14.93 9.81
CA ALA A 112 28.72 13.96 9.17
C ALA A 112 29.81 14.62 8.31
N PHE A 113 29.61 15.89 7.92
CA PHE A 113 30.53 16.64 7.07
C PHE A 113 31.38 17.68 7.83
N GLU A 114 31.20 17.86 9.15
CA GLU A 114 31.92 18.90 9.90
C GLU A 114 33.40 18.57 10.19
N ALA A 115 33.84 17.32 10.02
CA ALA A 115 35.22 16.93 10.33
C ALA A 115 36.28 17.51 9.36
N SER A 116 35.89 17.98 8.17
CA SER A 116 36.83 18.53 7.17
C SER A 116 36.70 20.05 6.95
N ALA A 117 35.69 20.70 7.54
CA ALA A 117 35.50 22.16 7.45
C ALA A 117 36.27 22.94 8.53
N ALA A 118 36.72 22.27 9.59
CA ALA A 118 37.61 22.85 10.58
C ALA A 118 39.06 22.78 10.09
N GLY A 119 39.43 23.69 9.18
CA GLY A 119 40.82 23.92 8.81
C GLY A 119 41.70 23.94 10.07
N GLY A 120 42.78 23.15 10.06
CA GLY A 120 43.67 22.98 11.20
C GLY A 120 44.02 24.33 11.82
N ALA A 121 43.63 24.52 13.08
CA ALA A 121 43.82 25.77 13.79
C ALA A 121 45.31 26.16 13.81
N PRO A 122 45.71 27.35 13.31
CA PRO A 122 46.90 27.98 13.82
C PRO A 122 46.55 28.73 15.10
N ALA A 123 47.52 28.70 16.01
CA ALA A 123 47.47 29.38 17.28
C ALA A 123 47.25 30.90 17.13
N ALA A 124 46.50 31.44 18.09
CA ALA A 124 46.55 32.82 18.58
C ALA A 124 46.37 33.99 17.57
N GLY A 125 45.20 34.63 17.68
CA GLY A 125 45.09 36.09 17.68
C GLY A 125 44.90 36.79 16.33
N GLY A 126 43.91 37.69 16.30
CA GLY A 126 43.79 38.76 15.30
C GLY A 126 42.72 38.51 14.25
N GLY A 127 41.69 39.35 14.27
CA GLY A 127 40.60 39.31 13.30
C GLY A 127 41.09 39.41 11.86
N VAL A 128 40.39 38.70 10.96
CA VAL A 128 40.62 38.80 9.52
C VAL A 128 40.05 40.13 9.02
N ALA A 129 40.91 41.14 9.02
CA ALA A 129 40.76 42.31 8.19
C ALA A 129 40.78 41.89 6.72
N GLY A 130 39.79 42.38 5.97
CA GLY A 130 39.69 42.18 4.53
C GLY A 130 40.92 42.71 3.79
N GLY A 131 41.63 41.80 3.14
CA GLY A 131 42.68 42.10 2.18
C GLY A 131 42.22 41.67 0.79
N SER A 132 41.82 42.65 -0.01
CA SER A 132 41.45 42.52 -1.42
C SER A 132 42.57 41.87 -2.25
N GLY A 133 42.26 40.76 -2.91
CA GLY A 133 43.12 40.12 -3.90
C GLY A 133 42.33 39.14 -4.75
N ASN A 134 41.71 39.65 -5.82
CA ASN A 134 41.25 38.94 -7.03
C ASN A 134 40.97 37.43 -6.89
N GLY A 135 39.90 37.10 -6.16
CA GLY A 135 39.22 35.81 -6.24
C GLY A 135 37.75 36.12 -6.39
N GLY A 136 37.13 35.66 -7.47
CA GLY A 136 35.71 35.85 -7.75
C GLY A 136 34.84 35.13 -6.75
N PHE A 137 34.64 35.73 -5.58
CA PHE A 137 33.56 35.38 -4.67
C PHE A 137 32.42 36.36 -4.94
N ILE A 138 31.24 35.83 -5.28
CA ILE A 138 30.02 36.62 -5.22
C ILE A 138 29.80 36.93 -3.75
N VAL A 139 30.11 38.15 -3.33
CA VAL A 139 29.67 38.65 -2.03
C VAL A 139 28.18 38.94 -2.17
N VAL A 140 27.34 38.07 -1.62
CA VAL A 140 25.94 38.41 -1.41
C VAL A 140 25.91 39.44 -0.28
N ASP A 141 25.77 40.71 -0.65
CA ASP A 141 25.49 41.76 0.32
C ASP A 141 24.13 41.48 0.95
N ARG A 142 24.12 40.94 2.18
CA ARG A 142 22.90 40.69 2.97
C ARG A 142 22.46 41.93 3.75
N ASN A 143 23.00 43.10 3.43
CA ASN A 143 22.78 44.31 4.23
C ASN A 143 21.63 45.18 3.70
N ALA A 144 20.94 44.72 2.65
CA ALA A 144 19.70 45.32 2.19
C ALA A 144 18.62 44.26 2.04
N ASP A 145 17.50 44.55 2.68
CA ASP A 145 16.20 43.88 2.61
C ASP A 145 15.67 43.82 1.17
N SER A 146 16.25 42.93 0.36
CA SER A 146 15.72 42.56 -0.94
C SER A 146 15.87 41.06 -1.10
N THR A 147 14.80 40.34 -0.79
CA THR A 147 14.63 38.93 -1.15
C THR A 147 15.01 38.72 -2.61
N LEU A 148 15.78 37.66 -2.88
CA LEU A 148 16.11 37.15 -4.21
C LEU A 148 14.82 36.78 -4.96
N ALA A 149 14.10 37.78 -5.45
CA ALA A 149 13.04 37.57 -6.42
C ALA A 149 13.70 37.39 -7.79
N GLN A 150 13.41 36.22 -8.36
CA GLN A 150 13.32 36.01 -9.80
C GLN A 150 14.60 35.61 -10.54
N SER A 151 15.21 34.49 -10.14
CA SER A 151 15.63 33.51 -11.16
C SER A 151 14.39 32.79 -11.69
N GLY A 152 13.74 33.38 -12.70
CA GLY A 152 13.08 32.71 -13.83
C GLY A 152 12.15 31.49 -13.67
N PHE A 153 11.76 31.05 -12.48
CA PHE A 153 10.76 29.99 -12.34
C PHE A 153 9.37 30.62 -12.38
N ASP A 154 8.77 30.63 -13.56
CA ASP A 154 7.35 30.91 -13.74
C ASP A 154 6.53 29.74 -13.17
N THR A 155 6.04 29.91 -11.94
CA THR A 155 5.17 28.97 -11.25
C THR A 155 3.70 29.08 -11.68
N ASN A 156 3.39 30.01 -12.58
CA ASN A 156 2.03 30.22 -13.10
C ASN A 156 1.81 29.55 -14.47
N GLU A 157 2.84 28.92 -15.05
CA GLU A 157 2.74 28.10 -16.25
C GLU A 157 1.97 26.79 -15.91
N PRO A 158 0.84 26.49 -16.60
CA PRO A 158 0.02 25.34 -16.29
C PRO A 158 0.76 24.01 -16.48
N ALA A 159 1.78 23.94 -17.35
CA ALA A 159 2.62 22.75 -17.52
C ALA A 159 3.51 22.47 -16.29
N THR A 160 3.99 23.50 -15.61
CA THR A 160 4.83 23.36 -14.40
C THR A 160 4.01 22.87 -13.20
N ARG A 161 2.70 23.18 -13.12
CA ARG A 161 1.82 22.65 -12.04
C ARG A 161 1.56 21.14 -12.15
N ALA A 162 1.60 20.59 -13.36
CA ALA A 162 1.42 19.16 -13.60
C ALA A 162 2.70 18.37 -13.29
N LEU A 163 3.87 18.92 -13.61
CA LEU A 163 5.15 18.23 -13.45
C LEU A 163 5.70 18.31 -12.02
N LEU A 164 5.35 19.35 -11.25
CA LEU A 164 5.77 19.50 -9.85
C LEU A 164 5.00 18.56 -8.89
N ARG A 165 3.90 17.94 -9.32
CA ARG A 165 3.11 17.03 -8.48
C ARG A 165 3.66 15.60 -8.44
N GLU A 166 4.43 15.21 -9.46
CA GLU A 166 4.98 13.87 -9.60
C GLU A 166 6.35 13.71 -8.91
N ALA A 167 7.06 14.81 -8.62
CA ALA A 167 8.48 14.80 -8.26
C ALA A 167 8.83 15.12 -6.79
N LEU A 168 7.84 15.33 -5.91
CA LEU A 168 8.04 15.60 -4.49
C LEU A 168 7.52 14.41 -3.66
N PRO A 169 8.35 13.65 -2.93
CA PRO A 169 7.84 12.74 -1.91
C PRO A 169 7.20 13.60 -0.80
N GLY A 170 5.87 13.61 -0.74
CA GLY A 170 5.09 14.48 0.13
C GLY A 170 4.35 15.63 -0.58
N ALA A 171 4.36 15.70 -1.92
CA ALA A 171 3.27 16.40 -2.60
C ALA A 171 1.99 15.61 -2.35
N GLU A 172 1.14 16.15 -1.47
CA GLU A 172 -0.21 15.63 -1.20
C GLU A 172 -0.83 15.16 -2.52
N ASP A 173 -1.08 13.85 -2.62
CA ASP A 173 -1.81 13.25 -3.71
C ASP A 173 -3.20 13.88 -3.73
N THR A 174 -3.38 14.93 -4.54
CA THR A 174 -4.65 15.65 -4.64
C THR A 174 -5.70 14.89 -5.43
N ARG A 175 -5.47 13.62 -5.79
CA ARG A 175 -6.58 12.76 -6.19
C ARG A 175 -7.53 12.68 -5.00
N PRO A 176 -8.83 12.93 -5.17
CA PRO A 176 -9.78 12.71 -4.09
C PRO A 176 -9.76 11.23 -3.76
N GLN A 177 -9.01 10.84 -2.72
CA GLN A 177 -9.15 9.54 -2.12
C GLN A 177 -10.42 9.59 -1.29
N ASP A 178 -11.34 8.67 -1.58
CA ASP A 178 -12.52 8.49 -0.76
C ASP A 178 -12.08 7.88 0.57
N VAL A 179 -12.21 8.67 1.63
CA VAL A 179 -11.85 8.30 3.01
C VAL A 179 -13.08 8.22 3.92
N ILE A 180 -14.28 8.31 3.34
CA ILE A 180 -15.52 8.32 4.11
C ILE A 180 -15.99 6.88 4.26
N ALA A 181 -16.00 6.38 5.49
CA ALA A 181 -16.55 5.06 5.76
C ALA A 181 -18.07 5.03 5.50
N PRO A 182 -18.58 3.99 4.84
CA PRO A 182 -20.02 3.84 4.65
C PRO A 182 -20.73 3.65 5.99
N GLN A 183 -21.94 4.20 6.10
CA GLN A 183 -22.88 3.89 7.17
C GLN A 183 -23.66 2.64 6.82
N ILE A 184 -23.90 1.78 7.81
CA ILE A 184 -24.68 0.56 7.66
C ILE A 184 -25.60 0.39 8.88
N SER A 185 -26.77 -0.19 8.64
CA SER A 185 -27.66 -0.72 9.66
C SER A 185 -27.98 -2.18 9.33
N VAL A 186 -28.25 -2.97 10.36
CA VAL A 186 -28.74 -4.34 10.24
C VAL A 186 -29.96 -4.49 11.14
N SER A 187 -30.89 -5.34 10.72
CA SER A 187 -32.12 -5.67 11.45
C SER A 187 -32.24 -7.18 11.54
N ALA A 188 -32.22 -7.67 12.77
CA ALA A 188 -32.41 -9.05 13.15
C ALA A 188 -33.83 -9.25 13.73
N PRO A 189 -34.58 -10.26 13.28
CA PRO A 189 -35.88 -10.58 13.88
C PRO A 189 -35.77 -11.01 15.35
N ASP A 190 -36.64 -10.44 16.19
CA ASP A 190 -36.78 -10.81 17.61
C ASP A 190 -38.03 -11.64 17.84
N ASN A 191 -37.92 -12.66 18.71
CA ASN A 191 -38.97 -13.61 19.08
C ASN A 191 -39.67 -14.25 17.86
N THR A 192 -38.87 -14.71 16.89
CA THR A 192 -39.36 -15.39 15.68
C THR A 192 -39.44 -16.90 15.88
N ASN A 193 -40.41 -17.57 15.26
CA ASN A 193 -40.48 -19.04 15.21
C ASN A 193 -39.75 -19.64 13.99
N ASP A 194 -39.08 -18.80 13.21
CA ASP A 194 -38.25 -19.20 12.08
C ASP A 194 -36.80 -19.37 12.53
N THR A 195 -36.28 -20.61 12.46
CA THR A 195 -34.88 -20.94 12.78
C THR A 195 -33.89 -20.47 11.70
N THR A 196 -34.37 -20.03 10.54
CA THR A 196 -33.59 -19.52 9.41
C THR A 196 -34.03 -18.08 9.05
N PRO A 197 -33.96 -17.13 9.98
CA PRO A 197 -34.54 -15.81 9.78
C PRO A 197 -33.90 -15.06 8.61
N THR A 198 -34.71 -14.28 7.91
CA THR A 198 -34.22 -13.29 6.94
C THR A 198 -33.65 -12.08 7.67
N LEU A 199 -32.37 -11.79 7.44
CA LEU A 199 -31.68 -10.61 7.93
C LEU A 199 -31.78 -9.50 6.89
N THR A 200 -32.14 -8.30 7.33
CA THR A 200 -32.28 -7.14 6.45
C THR A 200 -31.44 -5.96 6.95
N GLY A 201 -31.28 -4.94 6.13
CA GLY A 201 -30.59 -3.71 6.54
C GLY A 201 -30.44 -2.71 5.41
N SER A 202 -29.73 -1.63 5.69
CA SER A 202 -29.47 -0.56 4.72
C SER A 202 -28.07 0.01 4.86
N THR A 203 -27.53 0.57 3.79
CA THR A 203 -26.22 1.22 3.78
C THR A 203 -26.17 2.32 2.70
N ASP A 204 -25.30 3.30 2.89
CA ASP A 204 -24.97 4.32 1.89
C ASP A 204 -23.80 3.90 0.97
N ALA A 205 -23.25 2.70 1.14
CA ALA A 205 -22.23 2.15 0.25
C ALA A 205 -22.78 2.01 -1.18
N PRO A 206 -21.94 2.15 -2.22
CA PRO A 206 -22.36 2.01 -3.60
C PRO A 206 -23.05 0.68 -3.90
N VAL A 207 -24.01 0.68 -4.81
CA VAL A 207 -24.71 -0.52 -5.28
C VAL A 207 -23.70 -1.57 -5.75
N GLY A 208 -23.92 -2.83 -5.37
CA GLY A 208 -23.00 -3.92 -5.66
C GLY A 208 -21.82 -4.06 -4.70
N SER A 209 -21.70 -3.16 -3.70
CA SER A 209 -20.74 -3.36 -2.60
C SER A 209 -21.05 -4.65 -1.83
N THR A 210 -20.02 -5.32 -1.33
CA THR A 210 -20.15 -6.57 -0.61
C THR A 210 -20.45 -6.31 0.86
N VAL A 211 -21.51 -6.93 1.36
CA VAL A 211 -21.89 -6.96 2.78
C VAL A 211 -21.61 -8.36 3.34
N THR A 212 -20.82 -8.43 4.40
CA THR A 212 -20.51 -9.65 5.13
C THR A 212 -21.19 -9.60 6.49
N LEU A 213 -21.96 -10.64 6.83
CA LEU A 213 -22.63 -10.77 8.11
C LEU A 213 -22.08 -11.98 8.86
N ILE A 214 -21.81 -11.82 10.15
CA ILE A 214 -21.46 -12.89 11.07
C ILE A 214 -22.62 -13.04 12.04
N VAL A 215 -23.26 -14.21 12.03
CA VAL A 215 -24.36 -14.55 12.94
C VAL A 215 -23.81 -15.48 14.01
N THR A 216 -24.02 -15.15 15.28
CA THR A 216 -23.64 -15.99 16.43
C THR A 216 -24.90 -16.47 17.13
N ASP A 217 -25.12 -17.78 17.19
CA ASP A 217 -26.30 -18.38 17.83
C ASP A 217 -26.19 -18.41 19.37
N ALA A 218 -27.26 -18.85 20.04
CA ALA A 218 -27.32 -18.98 21.51
C ALA A 218 -26.28 -19.95 22.09
N ASN A 219 -25.79 -20.90 21.30
CA ASN A 219 -24.76 -21.86 21.68
C ASN A 219 -23.33 -21.34 21.39
N GLY A 220 -23.20 -20.15 20.80
CA GLY A 220 -21.93 -19.56 20.39
C GLY A 220 -21.39 -20.06 19.04
N ASN A 221 -22.18 -20.82 18.26
CA ASN A 221 -21.80 -21.19 16.90
C ASN A 221 -21.91 -19.99 15.98
N GLN A 222 -20.91 -19.83 15.11
CA GLN A 222 -20.86 -18.73 14.17
C GLN A 222 -21.04 -19.21 12.73
N GLN A 223 -21.74 -18.41 11.94
CA GLN A 223 -21.79 -18.56 10.49
C GLN A 223 -21.58 -17.23 9.79
N THR A 224 -20.96 -17.28 8.62
CA THR A 224 -20.70 -16.11 7.79
C THR A 224 -21.62 -16.14 6.57
N LEU A 225 -22.34 -15.05 6.36
CA LEU A 225 -23.22 -14.83 5.22
C LEU A 225 -22.67 -13.67 4.40
N THR A 226 -22.84 -13.72 3.08
CA THR A 226 -22.42 -12.66 2.17
C THR A 226 -23.57 -12.28 1.26
N THR A 227 -23.79 -10.99 1.09
CA THR A 227 -24.78 -10.42 0.16
C THR A 227 -24.23 -9.14 -0.46
N THR A 228 -24.99 -8.55 -1.39
CA THR A 228 -24.61 -7.31 -2.07
C THR A 228 -25.65 -6.23 -1.83
N VAL A 229 -25.22 -4.97 -1.83
CA VAL A 229 -26.12 -3.81 -1.72
C VAL A 229 -26.99 -3.68 -2.97
N ASN A 230 -28.30 -3.63 -2.78
CA ASN A 230 -29.30 -3.44 -3.83
C ASN A 230 -29.32 -1.99 -4.36
N PRO A 231 -29.94 -1.73 -5.52
CA PRO A 231 -30.05 -0.39 -6.10
C PRO A 231 -30.72 0.67 -5.21
N ASP A 232 -31.54 0.24 -4.25
CA ASP A 232 -32.22 1.10 -3.28
C ASP A 232 -31.44 1.33 -1.98
N GLY A 233 -30.20 0.80 -1.89
CA GLY A 233 -29.35 0.89 -0.70
C GLY A 233 -29.67 -0.14 0.37
N THR A 234 -30.59 -1.09 0.12
CA THR A 234 -30.93 -2.15 1.07
C THR A 234 -30.10 -3.42 0.83
N PHE A 235 -30.10 -4.32 1.80
CA PHE A 235 -29.65 -5.69 1.60
C PHE A 235 -30.56 -6.66 2.35
N SER A 236 -30.61 -7.90 1.85
CA SER A 236 -31.37 -9.00 2.46
C SER A 236 -30.58 -10.29 2.28
N VAL A 237 -30.56 -11.13 3.32
CA VAL A 237 -29.94 -12.46 3.26
C VAL A 237 -30.60 -13.39 4.26
N ASP A 238 -30.86 -14.63 3.85
CA ASP A 238 -31.39 -15.65 4.75
C ASP A 238 -30.25 -16.35 5.48
N VAL A 239 -30.49 -16.66 6.76
CA VAL A 239 -29.65 -17.55 7.55
C VAL A 239 -29.68 -18.96 6.92
N THR A 240 -28.51 -19.51 6.61
CA THR A 240 -28.43 -20.81 5.92
C THR A 240 -28.43 -22.02 6.86
N THR A 241 -27.78 -21.91 8.02
CA THR A 241 -27.79 -22.98 9.05
C THR A 241 -28.81 -22.59 10.10
N PRO A 242 -29.78 -23.47 10.42
CA PRO A 242 -30.74 -23.20 11.47
C PRO A 242 -30.07 -22.78 12.78
N LEU A 243 -30.53 -21.67 13.34
CA LEU A 243 -30.10 -21.18 14.64
C LEU A 243 -30.78 -22.01 15.74
N ALA A 244 -30.10 -22.16 16.88
CA ALA A 244 -30.71 -22.72 18.06
C ALA A 244 -31.71 -21.73 18.70
N ASP A 245 -32.76 -22.25 19.32
CA ASP A 245 -33.68 -21.46 20.14
C ASP A 245 -32.90 -20.67 21.20
N GLY A 246 -33.28 -19.41 21.38
CA GLY A 246 -32.64 -18.44 22.25
C GLY A 246 -32.14 -17.19 21.53
N PRO A 247 -31.36 -16.34 22.23
CA PRO A 247 -30.83 -15.11 21.66
C PRO A 247 -29.71 -15.39 20.65
N TYR A 248 -29.62 -14.57 19.61
CA TYR A 248 -28.53 -14.57 18.65
C TYR A 248 -28.09 -13.14 18.32
N THR A 249 -26.85 -12.98 17.86
CA THR A 249 -26.28 -11.67 17.53
C THR A 249 -25.83 -11.63 16.07
N VAL A 250 -26.02 -10.50 15.41
CA VAL A 250 -25.65 -10.30 14.00
C VAL A 250 -24.69 -9.12 13.92
N ALA A 251 -23.48 -9.38 13.41
CA ALA A 251 -22.50 -8.33 13.10
C ALA A 251 -22.37 -8.20 11.58
N ALA A 252 -22.75 -7.04 11.04
CA ALA A 252 -22.64 -6.71 9.63
C ALA A 252 -21.43 -5.81 9.36
N ASN A 253 -20.75 -6.05 8.24
CA ASN A 253 -19.66 -5.24 7.73
C ASN A 253 -19.88 -5.01 6.23
N VAL A 254 -19.75 -3.76 5.78
CA VAL A 254 -19.74 -3.41 4.37
C VAL A 254 -18.41 -2.77 4.00
N THR A 255 -17.91 -3.10 2.82
CA THR A 255 -16.71 -2.48 2.25
C THR A 255 -17.06 -1.83 0.93
N ASP A 256 -16.76 -0.53 0.81
CA ASP A 256 -16.97 0.21 -0.43
C ASP A 256 -15.88 -0.11 -1.49
N PRO A 257 -16.02 0.33 -2.75
CA PRO A 257 -15.00 0.12 -3.78
C PRO A 257 -13.66 0.82 -3.54
N ALA A 258 -13.63 1.84 -2.67
CA ALA A 258 -12.40 2.54 -2.27
C ALA A 258 -11.65 1.83 -1.13
N GLY A 259 -12.27 0.83 -0.50
CA GLY A 259 -11.72 0.05 0.60
C GLY A 259 -12.09 0.55 1.99
N ASN A 260 -12.97 1.55 2.13
CA ASN A 260 -13.45 1.97 3.45
C ASN A 260 -14.50 0.99 3.99
N THR A 261 -14.53 0.83 5.31
CA THR A 261 -15.37 -0.17 5.97
C THR A 261 -16.35 0.46 6.97
N GLY A 262 -17.60 0.03 6.89
CA GLY A 262 -18.65 0.35 7.87
C GLY A 262 -19.11 -0.91 8.61
N THR A 263 -19.48 -0.78 9.88
CA THR A 263 -19.97 -1.90 10.70
C THR A 263 -21.27 -1.57 11.42
N ALA A 264 -22.10 -2.59 11.65
CA ALA A 264 -23.31 -2.51 12.46
C ALA A 264 -23.55 -3.83 13.20
N THR A 265 -24.27 -3.75 14.30
CA THR A 265 -24.68 -4.93 15.09
C THR A 265 -26.15 -4.81 15.46
N ASP A 266 -26.84 -5.94 15.46
CA ASP A 266 -28.21 -6.06 16.00
C ASP A 266 -28.40 -7.44 16.64
N ASP A 267 -29.32 -7.51 17.59
CA ASP A 267 -29.63 -8.72 18.35
C ASP A 267 -31.04 -9.21 18.02
N GLY A 268 -31.23 -10.52 18.02
CA GLY A 268 -32.54 -11.14 17.82
C GLY A 268 -32.71 -12.37 18.70
N SER A 269 -33.85 -13.03 18.59
CA SER A 269 -34.10 -14.30 19.26
C SER A 269 -35.01 -15.22 18.46
N VAL A 270 -34.74 -16.52 18.55
CA VAL A 270 -35.56 -17.58 17.97
C VAL A 270 -36.29 -18.31 19.11
N ASP A 271 -37.60 -18.45 18.98
CA ASP A 271 -38.43 -19.32 19.82
C ASP A 271 -39.32 -20.16 18.90
N SER A 272 -38.87 -21.37 18.61
CA SER A 272 -39.61 -22.33 17.78
C SER A 272 -40.43 -23.32 18.61
N THR A 273 -40.42 -23.17 19.94
CA THR A 273 -41.14 -24.06 20.85
C THR A 273 -42.63 -23.74 20.79
N ALA A 274 -43.41 -24.69 20.27
CA ALA A 274 -44.85 -24.56 20.25
C ALA A 274 -45.42 -24.64 21.69
N PRO A 275 -46.47 -23.86 22.01
CA PRO A 275 -47.11 -23.95 23.32
C PRO A 275 -47.69 -25.35 23.55
N ASP A 276 -47.48 -25.89 24.74
CA ASP A 276 -48.04 -27.18 25.14
C ASP A 276 -49.44 -26.97 25.73
N LEU A 277 -50.49 -27.38 25.01
CA LEU A 277 -51.89 -27.26 25.42
C LEU A 277 -52.58 -28.63 25.42
N ALA A 278 -53.28 -28.94 26.51
CA ALA A 278 -54.09 -30.14 26.62
C ALA A 278 -55.50 -29.85 27.14
N ILE A 279 -56.48 -30.53 26.54
CA ILE A 279 -57.89 -30.50 26.95
C ILE A 279 -58.28 -31.91 27.39
N ALA A 280 -58.79 -32.03 28.60
CA ALA A 280 -59.33 -33.27 29.14
C ALA A 280 -60.79 -33.06 29.51
N LEU A 281 -61.69 -33.92 29.04
CA LEU A 281 -63.05 -33.97 29.56
C LEU A 281 -63.06 -34.66 30.92
N ASP A 282 -64.02 -34.32 31.75
CA ASP A 282 -64.27 -35.06 32.99
C ASP A 282 -64.52 -36.53 32.66
N ALA A 283 -64.06 -37.42 33.54
CA ALA A 283 -64.03 -38.86 33.27
C ALA A 283 -65.41 -39.44 32.93
N ASN A 284 -66.48 -38.84 33.46
CA ASN A 284 -67.84 -39.26 33.24
C ASN A 284 -68.71 -38.05 32.85
N ILE A 285 -69.62 -38.23 31.88
CA ILE A 285 -70.58 -37.19 31.46
C ILE A 285 -71.75 -37.02 32.46
N THR A 286 -72.02 -38.05 33.26
CA THR A 286 -72.96 -38.09 34.39
C THR A 286 -72.29 -38.82 35.55
N ALA A 287 -72.99 -39.15 36.66
CA ALA A 287 -72.34 -39.83 37.79
C ALA A 287 -71.73 -41.21 37.42
N ASP A 288 -72.25 -41.86 36.38
CA ASP A 288 -71.93 -43.24 35.98
C ASP A 288 -71.54 -43.38 34.49
N ASP A 289 -71.31 -42.26 33.80
CA ASP A 289 -70.95 -42.21 32.37
C ASP A 289 -71.99 -42.89 31.43
N VAL A 290 -73.24 -42.96 31.88
CA VAL A 290 -74.36 -43.49 31.10
C VAL A 290 -75.48 -42.48 31.09
N ILE A 291 -76.02 -42.20 29.90
CA ILE A 291 -77.21 -41.36 29.76
C ILE A 291 -78.46 -42.23 29.86
N ASN A 292 -79.25 -42.02 30.92
CA ASN A 292 -80.55 -42.67 31.11
C ASN A 292 -81.72 -41.84 30.55
N ALA A 293 -82.94 -42.40 30.57
CA ALA A 293 -84.13 -41.76 30.00
C ALA A 293 -84.54 -40.44 30.70
N ALA A 294 -84.18 -40.26 31.97
CA ALA A 294 -84.45 -39.02 32.70
C ALA A 294 -83.41 -37.95 32.36
N GLU A 295 -82.14 -38.32 32.21
CA GLU A 295 -81.05 -37.42 31.80
C GLU A 295 -81.16 -36.99 30.35
N ALA A 296 -81.62 -37.87 29.46
CA ALA A 296 -81.79 -37.57 28.02
C ALA A 296 -82.80 -36.43 27.74
N GLY A 297 -83.69 -36.13 28.69
CA GLY A 297 -84.64 -35.02 28.61
C GLY A 297 -84.14 -33.72 29.24
N GLN A 298 -82.93 -33.69 29.77
CA GLN A 298 -82.34 -32.56 30.50
C GLN A 298 -81.10 -32.01 29.78
N GLN A 299 -80.67 -30.81 30.15
CA GLN A 299 -79.38 -30.28 29.72
C GLN A 299 -78.29 -30.85 30.64
N ILE A 300 -77.43 -31.70 30.10
CA ILE A 300 -76.29 -32.27 30.82
C ILE A 300 -75.05 -31.45 30.48
N PRO A 301 -74.41 -30.79 31.46
CA PRO A 301 -73.16 -30.07 31.22
C PRO A 301 -72.06 -31.10 30.95
N VAL A 302 -71.34 -30.90 29.85
CA VAL A 302 -70.07 -31.59 29.59
C VAL A 302 -68.98 -30.67 30.10
N SER A 303 -68.26 -31.12 31.13
CA SER A 303 -67.18 -30.37 31.75
C SER A 303 -65.84 -31.09 31.55
N GLY A 304 -64.77 -30.39 31.92
CA GLY A 304 -63.40 -30.83 31.75
C GLY A 304 -62.41 -29.79 32.25
N THR A 305 -61.14 -30.04 32.01
CA THR A 305 -60.02 -29.17 32.34
C THR A 305 -59.22 -28.84 31.08
N VAL A 306 -58.66 -27.62 31.07
CA VAL A 306 -57.62 -27.21 30.13
C VAL A 306 -56.34 -27.02 30.94
N THR A 307 -55.25 -27.60 30.48
CA THR A 307 -53.94 -27.53 31.13
C THR A 307 -52.88 -27.15 30.11
N GLY A 308 -51.79 -26.53 30.56
CA GLY A 308 -50.68 -26.14 29.69
C GLY A 308 -50.57 -24.62 29.53
N GLU A 309 -50.00 -24.18 28.41
CA GLU A 309 -49.72 -22.79 28.07
C GLU A 309 -50.88 -22.19 27.26
N PHE A 310 -51.73 -21.45 27.95
CA PHE A 310 -52.83 -20.67 27.39
C PHE A 310 -53.06 -19.41 28.22
N ASN A 311 -53.67 -18.41 27.62
CA ASN A 311 -54.17 -17.21 28.28
C ASN A 311 -55.69 -17.21 28.38
N GLU A 312 -56.24 -16.41 29.29
CA GLU A 312 -57.68 -16.20 29.35
C GLU A 312 -58.17 -15.55 28.06
N GLY A 313 -58.99 -16.26 27.29
CA GLY A 313 -59.60 -15.77 26.05
C GLY A 313 -59.06 -16.35 24.74
N ASP A 314 -58.10 -17.28 24.79
CA ASP A 314 -57.65 -18.09 23.63
C ASP A 314 -58.74 -19.03 23.08
#